data_AF-A0A6A9QIM3-F1
#
_entry.id   AF-A0A6A9QIM3-F1
#
_cell.length_a   1.000
_cell.length_b   1.000
_cell.length_c   1.000
_cell.angle_alpha   90.00
_cell.angle_beta   90.00
_cell.angle_gamma   90.00
#
_symmetry.space_group_name_H-M   'P 1'
#
loop_
_entity.id
_entity.type
_entity.pdbx_description
1 polymer ?
#
loop_
_entity_poly.entity_id
_entity_poly.type
_entity_poly.pdbx_seq_one_letter_code
_entity_poly.pdbx_strand_id
1 'polypeptide(L)'
;MSSLPRAEEDEISLKRSQLREEIAKLKEERIKLINKFDSLRSRRAELIEKVKQLRTQIDTVRGEFKVKLDQLNKLKERKDSLFKEIQEMRKQLDEARKSTAQQQPGLRPDVLRRRIKELEWRVETSSLPLEEEKKIIQKIAELEKKLAEVKKTVKVKERGNVSRAEYLAKKVELSSIKEEVSKVVAELDEKKKILTSLKEERDKLSKEIDNINKEMDELSKSIDQIKQQLNEKYNELSSYDDKTRRIAEQSRQESMQRIGENEKEILEKKRKDVEEKLKQKKRLTFEELYILYGDVDRNNGKNNSNLH
;
A
#
# COMPACT_ATOMS: atom_id res chain seq x y z
N MET A 1 73.77 -27.23 -4.59
CA MET A 1 72.41 -27.51 -5.11
C MET A 1 71.38 -26.88 -4.17
N SER A 2 71.01 -25.61 -4.37
CA SER A 2 70.17 -24.87 -3.38
C SER A 2 69.16 -23.91 -4.03
N SER A 3 68.70 -24.18 -5.24
CA SER A 3 67.76 -23.30 -5.98
C SER A 3 66.29 -23.72 -5.88
N LEU A 4 66.00 -24.95 -5.44
CA LEU A 4 64.63 -25.51 -5.37
C LEU A 4 63.68 -24.75 -4.40
N PRO A 5 64.11 -24.30 -3.20
CA PRO A 5 63.21 -23.62 -2.26
C PRO A 5 62.70 -22.26 -2.76
N ARG A 6 63.53 -21.51 -3.50
CA ARG A 6 63.19 -20.17 -3.98
C ARG A 6 62.12 -20.18 -5.09
N ALA A 7 62.19 -21.16 -5.99
CA ALA A 7 61.21 -21.27 -7.08
C ALA A 7 59.81 -21.61 -6.54
N GLU A 8 59.73 -22.47 -5.52
CA GLU A 8 58.46 -22.81 -4.85
C GLU A 8 57.90 -21.63 -4.04
N GLU A 9 58.76 -20.84 -3.38
CA GLU A 9 58.37 -19.60 -2.69
C GLU A 9 57.80 -18.55 -3.67
N ASP A 10 58.42 -18.36 -4.83
CA ASP A 10 57.98 -17.43 -5.86
C ASP A 10 56.62 -17.85 -6.46
N GLU A 11 56.41 -19.14 -6.70
CA GLU A 11 55.12 -19.65 -7.17
C GLU A 11 53.99 -19.46 -6.12
N ILE A 12 54.28 -19.70 -4.85
CA ILE A 12 53.30 -19.49 -3.76
C ILE A 12 52.98 -18.00 -3.62
N SER A 13 54.00 -17.13 -3.74
CA SER A 13 53.82 -15.68 -3.73
C SER A 13 52.90 -15.21 -4.87
N LEU A 14 53.13 -15.71 -6.09
CA LEU A 14 52.30 -15.39 -7.25
C LEU A 14 50.84 -15.84 -7.05
N LYS A 15 50.62 -17.09 -6.59
CA LYS A 15 49.28 -17.63 -6.29
C LYS A 15 48.56 -16.83 -5.20
N ARG A 16 49.26 -16.39 -4.15
CA ARG A 16 48.70 -15.52 -3.10
C ARG A 16 48.31 -14.15 -3.63
N SER A 17 49.12 -13.57 -4.52
CA SER A 17 48.80 -12.29 -5.17
C SER A 17 47.54 -12.40 -6.02
N GLN A 18 47.43 -13.45 -6.84
CA GLN A 18 46.26 -13.72 -7.67
C GLN A 18 44.99 -13.91 -6.83
N LEU A 19 45.06 -14.71 -5.75
CA LEU A 19 43.93 -14.90 -4.83
C LEU A 19 43.50 -13.59 -4.16
N ARG A 20 44.44 -12.72 -3.77
CA ARG A 20 44.12 -11.41 -3.18
C ARG A 20 43.41 -10.51 -4.19
N GLU A 21 43.81 -10.54 -5.46
CA GLU A 21 43.16 -9.79 -6.53
C GLU A 21 41.75 -10.32 -6.82
N GLU A 22 41.57 -11.64 -6.89
CA GLU A 22 40.24 -12.27 -7.04
C GLU A 22 39.31 -11.92 -5.87
N ILE A 23 39.80 -11.98 -4.63
CA ILE A 23 39.05 -11.57 -3.44
C ILE A 23 38.66 -10.09 -3.52
N ALA A 24 39.55 -9.22 -4.00
CA ALA A 24 39.24 -7.81 -4.17
C ALA A 24 38.11 -7.60 -5.20
N LYS A 25 38.18 -8.27 -6.36
CA LYS A 25 37.13 -8.23 -7.39
C LYS A 25 35.77 -8.71 -6.87
N LEU A 26 35.75 -9.86 -6.20
CA LEU A 26 34.53 -10.42 -5.60
C LEU A 26 33.93 -9.50 -4.52
N LYS A 27 34.77 -8.81 -3.73
CA LYS A 27 34.29 -7.81 -2.77
C LYS A 27 33.64 -6.62 -3.45
N GLU A 28 34.24 -6.09 -4.50
CA GLU A 28 33.67 -4.99 -5.26
C GLU A 28 32.32 -5.36 -5.89
N GLU A 29 32.24 -6.55 -6.50
CA GLU A 29 30.99 -7.08 -7.04
C GLU A 29 29.92 -7.24 -5.96
N ARG A 30 30.28 -7.80 -4.80
CA ARG A 30 29.38 -7.92 -3.65
C ARG A 30 28.85 -6.57 -3.19
N ILE A 31 29.71 -5.55 -3.09
CA ILE A 31 29.30 -4.19 -2.70
C ILE A 31 28.33 -3.61 -3.73
N LYS A 32 28.60 -3.77 -5.04
CA LYS A 32 27.70 -3.32 -6.10
C LYS A 32 26.31 -3.97 -6.00
N LEU A 33 26.25 -5.29 -5.77
CA LEU A 33 24.98 -6.00 -5.61
C LEU A 33 24.23 -5.56 -4.35
N ILE A 34 24.92 -5.36 -3.22
CA ILE A 34 24.31 -4.86 -1.98
C ILE A 34 23.71 -3.47 -2.19
N ASN A 35 24.46 -2.56 -2.81
CA ASN A 35 23.95 -1.21 -3.10
C ASN A 35 22.71 -1.26 -3.99
N LYS A 36 22.70 -2.15 -5.00
CA LYS A 36 21.51 -2.36 -5.84
C LYS A 36 20.33 -2.90 -5.02
N PHE A 37 20.57 -3.90 -4.18
CA PHE A 37 19.56 -4.47 -3.28
C PHE A 37 18.94 -3.42 -2.36
N ASP A 38 19.76 -2.55 -1.75
CA ASP A 38 19.30 -1.50 -0.85
C ASP A 38 18.50 -0.41 -1.59
N SER A 39 18.89 -0.08 -2.82
CA SER A 39 18.12 0.84 -3.67
C SER A 39 16.74 0.28 -4.02
N LEU A 40 16.66 -1.01 -4.38
CA LEU A 40 15.40 -1.71 -4.65
C LEU A 40 14.54 -1.82 -3.39
N ARG A 41 15.16 -2.07 -2.23
CA ARG A 41 14.47 -2.12 -0.93
C ARG A 41 13.81 -0.78 -0.60
N SER A 42 14.54 0.32 -0.78
CA SER A 42 14.01 1.67 -0.57
C SER A 42 12.85 1.94 -1.53
N ARG A 43 13.02 1.62 -2.81
CA ARG A 43 11.96 1.76 -3.81
C ARG A 43 10.72 0.93 -3.47
N ARG A 44 10.91 -0.32 -3.02
CA ARG A 44 9.80 -1.18 -2.59
C ARG A 44 9.03 -0.55 -1.44
N ALA A 45 9.72 0.02 -0.45
CA ALA A 45 9.08 0.69 0.69
C ALA A 45 8.21 1.86 0.24
N GLU A 46 8.70 2.71 -0.67
CA GLU A 46 7.93 3.81 -1.26
C GLU A 46 6.66 3.32 -1.97
N LEU A 47 6.79 2.26 -2.79
CA LEU A 47 5.65 1.71 -3.53
C LEU A 47 4.62 1.09 -2.59
N ILE A 48 5.06 0.38 -1.54
CA ILE A 48 4.18 -0.16 -0.51
C ILE A 48 3.39 0.96 0.17
N GLU A 49 4.04 2.07 0.47
CA GLU A 49 3.37 3.22 1.09
C GLU A 49 2.33 3.85 0.15
N LYS A 50 2.65 4.01 -1.13
CA LYS A 50 1.67 4.45 -2.14
C LYS A 50 0.48 3.49 -2.25
N VAL A 51 0.73 2.18 -2.21
CA VAL A 51 -0.36 1.18 -2.22
C VAL A 51 -1.24 1.30 -0.97
N LYS A 52 -0.68 1.58 0.21
CA LYS A 52 -1.49 1.84 1.41
C LYS A 52 -2.35 3.09 1.25
N GLN A 53 -1.77 4.17 0.73
CA GLN A 53 -2.51 5.41 0.46
C GLN A 53 -3.66 5.16 -0.51
N LEU A 54 -3.41 4.46 -1.63
CA LEU A 54 -4.46 4.09 -2.58
C LEU A 54 -5.54 3.22 -1.93
N ARG A 55 -5.20 2.28 -1.05
CA ARG A 55 -6.21 1.50 -0.31
C ARG A 55 -7.09 2.39 0.56
N THR A 56 -6.49 3.34 1.30
CA THR A 56 -7.28 4.29 2.10
C THR A 56 -8.21 5.15 1.24
N GLN A 57 -7.74 5.64 0.08
CA GLN A 57 -8.57 6.39 -0.87
C GLN A 57 -9.69 5.54 -1.47
N ILE A 58 -9.42 4.28 -1.79
CA ILE A 58 -10.44 3.33 -2.26
C ILE A 58 -11.52 3.15 -1.20
N ASP A 59 -11.14 3.00 0.07
CA ASP A 59 -12.09 2.78 1.15
C ASP A 59 -12.91 4.02 1.48
N THR A 60 -12.32 5.23 1.41
CA THR A 60 -13.09 6.48 1.53
C THR A 60 -14.11 6.63 0.40
N VAL A 61 -13.69 6.44 -0.85
CA VAL A 61 -14.59 6.51 -2.01
C VAL A 61 -15.70 5.46 -1.92
N ARG A 62 -15.41 4.25 -1.44
CA ARG A 62 -16.43 3.21 -1.20
C ARG A 62 -17.42 3.61 -0.11
N GLY A 63 -16.94 4.21 0.99
CA GLY A 63 -17.79 4.72 2.06
C GLY A 63 -18.75 5.78 1.54
N GLU A 64 -18.22 6.76 0.80
CA GLU A 64 -19.05 7.80 0.19
C GLU A 64 -20.02 7.26 -0.86
N PHE A 65 -19.58 6.28 -1.67
CA PHE A 65 -20.43 5.61 -2.65
C PHE A 65 -21.62 4.93 -1.97
N LYS A 66 -21.39 4.25 -0.83
CA LYS A 66 -22.46 3.62 -0.04
C LYS A 66 -23.46 4.65 0.48
N VAL A 67 -22.98 5.76 1.05
CA VAL A 67 -23.86 6.84 1.53
C VAL A 67 -24.70 7.42 0.39
N LYS A 68 -24.09 7.66 -0.78
CA LYS A 68 -24.81 8.16 -1.97
C LYS A 68 -25.81 7.14 -2.51
N LEU A 69 -25.49 5.85 -2.45
CA LEU A 69 -26.39 4.77 -2.83
C LEU A 69 -27.63 4.71 -1.90
N ASP A 70 -27.43 4.88 -0.60
CA ASP A 70 -28.52 4.94 0.38
C ASP A 70 -29.40 6.18 0.15
N GLN A 71 -28.79 7.33 -0.15
CA GLN A 71 -29.51 8.54 -0.55
C GLN A 71 -30.35 8.30 -1.82
N LEU A 72 -29.78 7.64 -2.83
CA LEU A 72 -30.50 7.30 -4.07
C LEU A 72 -31.71 6.40 -3.79
N ASN A 73 -31.56 5.39 -2.93
CA ASN A 73 -32.66 4.50 -2.58
C ASN A 73 -33.79 5.25 -1.87
N LYS A 74 -33.47 6.11 -0.90
CA LYS A 74 -34.47 6.97 -0.24
C LYS A 74 -35.19 7.90 -1.22
N LEU A 75 -34.46 8.50 -2.17
CA LEU A 75 -35.06 9.35 -3.19
C LEU A 75 -35.97 8.55 -4.14
N LYS A 76 -35.61 7.31 -4.49
CA LYS A 76 -36.46 6.41 -5.30
C LYS A 76 -37.74 6.04 -4.55
N GLU A 77 -37.66 5.68 -3.27
CA GLU A 77 -38.84 5.40 -2.45
C GLU A 77 -39.77 6.61 -2.37
N ARG A 78 -39.20 7.80 -2.11
CA ARG A 78 -39.97 9.06 -2.07
C ARG A 78 -40.59 9.41 -3.43
N LYS A 79 -39.88 9.15 -4.52
CA LYS A 79 -40.40 9.33 -5.89
C LYS A 79 -41.60 8.42 -6.14
N ASP A 80 -41.51 7.16 -5.74
CA ASP A 80 -42.55 6.16 -5.96
C ASP A 80 -43.79 6.43 -5.10
N SER A 81 -43.62 6.87 -3.84
CA SER A 81 -44.74 7.30 -3.00
C SER A 81 -45.44 8.53 -3.55
N LEU A 82 -44.70 9.58 -3.92
CA LEU A 82 -45.26 10.78 -4.54
C LEU A 82 -45.93 10.47 -5.87
N PHE A 83 -45.37 9.57 -6.68
CA PHE A 83 -46.01 9.17 -7.93
C PHE A 83 -47.37 8.50 -7.69
N LYS A 84 -47.48 7.63 -6.68
CA LYS A 84 -48.77 7.02 -6.28
C LYS A 84 -49.76 8.08 -5.80
N GLU A 85 -49.33 9.02 -4.96
CA GLU A 85 -50.17 10.12 -4.48
C GLU A 85 -50.68 11.01 -5.62
N ILE A 86 -49.81 11.33 -6.59
CA ILE A 86 -50.17 12.12 -7.78
C ILE A 86 -51.16 11.37 -8.67
N GLN A 87 -50.98 10.05 -8.83
CA GLN A 87 -51.93 9.20 -9.57
C GLN A 87 -53.31 9.20 -8.90
N GLU A 88 -53.35 9.08 -7.57
CA GLU A 88 -54.59 9.09 -6.81
C GLU A 88 -55.30 10.45 -6.86
N MET A 89 -54.58 11.55 -6.62
CA MET A 89 -55.12 12.90 -6.75
C MET A 89 -55.61 13.19 -8.17
N ARG A 90 -54.94 12.65 -9.20
CA ARG A 90 -55.39 12.78 -10.59
C ARG A 90 -56.75 12.12 -10.80
N LYS A 91 -56.94 10.89 -10.30
CA LYS A 91 -58.23 10.19 -10.38
C LYS A 91 -59.33 10.97 -9.67
N GLN A 92 -59.07 11.43 -8.44
CA GLN A 92 -60.01 12.22 -7.65
C GLN A 92 -60.38 13.54 -8.36
N LEU A 93 -59.42 14.22 -8.97
CA LEU A 93 -59.66 15.43 -9.75
C LEU A 93 -60.48 15.16 -11.03
N ASP A 94 -60.22 14.04 -11.72
CA ASP A 94 -60.98 13.64 -12.91
C ASP A 94 -62.44 13.27 -12.56
N GLU A 95 -62.65 12.58 -11.43
CA GLU A 95 -63.99 12.27 -10.90
C GLU A 95 -64.75 13.54 -10.46
N ALA A 96 -64.08 14.44 -9.72
CA ALA A 96 -64.64 15.73 -9.33
C ALA A 96 -64.99 16.62 -10.54
N ARG A 97 -64.20 16.54 -11.61
CA ARG A 97 -64.47 17.25 -12.86
C ARG A 97 -65.69 16.68 -13.57
N LYS A 98 -65.83 15.35 -13.66
CA LYS A 98 -67.00 14.69 -14.27
C LYS A 98 -68.29 15.04 -13.53
N SER A 99 -68.28 14.98 -12.20
CA SER A 99 -69.46 15.33 -11.37
C SER A 99 -69.84 16.81 -11.49
N THR A 100 -68.85 17.70 -11.58
CA THR A 100 -69.09 19.14 -11.81
C THR A 100 -69.59 19.42 -13.24
N ALA A 101 -69.14 18.68 -14.25
CA ALA A 101 -69.54 18.86 -15.64
C ALA A 101 -70.99 18.39 -15.93
N GLN A 102 -71.51 17.46 -15.12
CA GLN A 102 -72.91 17.01 -15.19
C GLN A 102 -73.90 18.03 -14.58
N GLN A 103 -73.42 19.03 -13.83
CA GLN A 103 -74.26 20.07 -13.25
C GLN A 103 -74.44 21.25 -14.21
N GLN A 104 -75.65 21.84 -14.24
CA GLN A 104 -76.03 22.80 -15.27
C GLN A 104 -75.04 23.98 -15.39
N PRO A 105 -74.60 24.31 -16.62
CA PRO A 105 -73.72 25.44 -16.83
C PRO A 105 -74.48 26.76 -16.69
N GLY A 106 -73.89 27.71 -15.95
CA GLY A 106 -74.07 29.14 -16.24
C GLY A 106 -74.87 30.01 -15.27
N LEU A 107 -75.55 29.47 -14.26
CA LEU A 107 -76.26 30.31 -13.29
C LEU A 107 -75.29 30.81 -12.20
N ARG A 108 -75.08 32.14 -12.12
CA ARG A 108 -74.28 32.77 -11.06
C ARG A 108 -75.11 32.88 -9.76
N PRO A 109 -74.58 32.50 -8.58
CA PRO A 109 -75.28 32.65 -7.31
C PRO A 109 -75.82 34.06 -7.06
N ASP A 110 -75.10 35.08 -7.49
CA ASP A 110 -75.44 36.49 -7.25
C ASP A 110 -76.65 36.94 -8.06
N VAL A 111 -76.78 36.45 -9.30
CA VAL A 111 -77.91 36.79 -10.18
C VAL A 111 -79.20 36.16 -9.66
N LEU A 112 -79.12 34.90 -9.18
CA LEU A 112 -80.25 34.23 -8.53
C LEU A 112 -80.65 34.92 -7.22
N ARG A 113 -79.67 35.32 -6.38
CA ARG A 113 -79.92 36.08 -5.14
C ARG A 113 -80.65 37.40 -5.42
N ARG A 114 -80.18 38.17 -6.40
CA ARG A 114 -80.84 39.44 -6.79
C ARG A 114 -82.26 39.19 -7.28
N ARG A 115 -82.46 38.16 -8.10
CA ARG A 115 -83.78 37.84 -8.64
C ARG A 115 -84.78 37.37 -7.59
N ILE A 116 -84.33 36.60 -6.60
CA ILE A 116 -85.15 36.21 -5.43
C ILE A 116 -85.56 37.46 -4.66
N LYS A 117 -84.60 38.33 -4.34
CA LYS A 117 -84.84 39.57 -3.58
C LYS A 117 -85.81 40.54 -4.28
N GLU A 118 -85.71 40.66 -5.62
CA GLU A 118 -86.65 41.45 -6.43
C GLU A 118 -88.09 40.90 -6.36
N LEU A 119 -88.24 39.57 -6.36
CA LEU A 119 -89.54 38.91 -6.31
C LEU A 119 -90.14 38.97 -4.89
N GLU A 120 -89.32 38.81 -3.85
CA GLU A 120 -89.72 39.00 -2.45
C GLU A 120 -90.19 40.43 -2.18
N TRP A 121 -89.42 41.42 -2.61
CA TRP A 121 -89.80 42.84 -2.51
C TRP A 121 -91.13 43.12 -3.22
N ARG A 122 -91.36 42.51 -4.39
CA ARG A 122 -92.61 42.66 -5.13
C ARG A 122 -93.81 42.09 -4.36
N VAL A 123 -93.64 40.96 -3.67
CA VAL A 123 -94.69 40.38 -2.80
C VAL A 123 -94.91 41.27 -1.56
N GLU A 124 -93.86 41.82 -0.97
CA GLU A 124 -93.98 42.67 0.23
C GLU A 124 -94.61 44.05 -0.04
N THR A 125 -94.40 44.62 -1.24
CA THR A 125 -94.72 46.03 -1.51
C THR A 125 -95.95 46.24 -2.40
N SER A 126 -96.58 45.18 -2.94
CA SER A 126 -97.70 45.33 -3.87
C SER A 126 -98.93 44.51 -3.48
N SER A 127 -100.12 45.09 -3.63
CA SER A 127 -101.41 44.42 -3.41
C SER A 127 -101.78 43.57 -4.63
N LEU A 128 -101.23 42.36 -4.70
CA LEU A 128 -101.46 41.42 -5.79
C LEU A 128 -102.68 40.51 -5.50
N PRO A 129 -103.39 40.03 -6.53
CA PRO A 129 -104.38 38.98 -6.34
C PRO A 129 -103.70 37.67 -5.91
N LEU A 130 -104.40 36.86 -5.11
CA LEU A 130 -103.88 35.65 -4.46
C LEU A 130 -103.22 34.65 -5.44
N GLU A 131 -103.66 34.60 -6.70
CA GLU A 131 -103.04 33.76 -7.72
C GLU A 131 -101.66 34.24 -8.18
N GLU A 132 -101.46 35.55 -8.28
CA GLU A 132 -100.19 36.14 -8.71
C GLU A 132 -99.14 36.06 -7.61
N GLU A 133 -99.53 36.25 -6.34
CA GLU A 133 -98.66 35.97 -5.19
C GLU A 133 -98.21 34.51 -5.19
N LYS A 134 -99.15 33.56 -5.35
CA LYS A 134 -98.81 32.12 -5.40
C LYS A 134 -97.84 31.80 -6.53
N LYS A 135 -97.99 32.40 -7.72
CA LYS A 135 -97.07 32.24 -8.86
C LYS A 135 -95.68 32.82 -8.55
N ILE A 136 -95.60 33.98 -7.90
CA ILE A 136 -94.32 34.58 -7.50
C ILE A 136 -93.63 33.74 -6.43
N ILE A 137 -94.36 33.25 -5.43
CA ILE A 137 -93.86 32.38 -4.37
C ILE A 137 -93.33 31.06 -4.94
N GLN A 138 -94.07 30.43 -5.87
CA GLN A 138 -93.58 29.22 -6.58
C GLN A 138 -92.27 29.50 -7.33
N LYS A 139 -92.17 30.66 -7.97
CA LYS A 139 -90.96 31.07 -8.70
C LYS A 139 -89.77 31.33 -7.76
N ILE A 140 -90.02 31.92 -6.59
CA ILE A 140 -89.01 32.09 -5.54
C ILE A 140 -88.52 30.72 -5.07
N ALA A 141 -89.42 29.79 -4.74
CA ALA A 141 -89.04 28.43 -4.32
C ALA A 141 -88.20 27.67 -5.37
N GLU A 142 -88.55 27.80 -6.66
CA GLU A 142 -87.73 27.25 -7.74
C GLU A 142 -86.35 27.90 -7.85
N LEU A 143 -86.26 29.23 -7.71
CA LEU A 143 -85.00 29.97 -7.75
C LEU A 143 -84.13 29.67 -6.53
N GLU A 144 -84.71 29.51 -5.34
CA GLU A 144 -84.02 29.09 -4.12
C GLU A 144 -83.44 27.69 -4.26
N LYS A 145 -84.21 26.75 -4.83
CA LYS A 145 -83.73 25.39 -5.11
C LYS A 145 -82.54 25.41 -6.08
N LYS A 146 -82.65 26.16 -7.18
CA LYS A 146 -81.54 26.37 -8.14
C LYS A 146 -80.33 27.05 -7.47
N LEU A 147 -80.56 28.01 -6.58
CA LEU A 147 -79.49 28.72 -5.86
C LEU A 147 -78.78 27.82 -4.84
N ALA A 148 -79.50 26.92 -4.18
CA ALA A 148 -78.91 25.91 -3.31
C ALA A 148 -78.05 24.91 -4.10
N GLU A 149 -78.51 24.48 -5.28
CA GLU A 149 -77.74 23.62 -6.18
C GLU A 149 -76.46 24.33 -6.66
N VAL A 150 -76.56 25.57 -7.16
CA VAL A 150 -75.42 26.37 -7.61
C VAL A 150 -74.42 26.64 -6.48
N LYS A 151 -74.87 26.92 -5.25
CA LYS A 151 -73.96 27.08 -4.10
C LYS A 151 -73.16 25.80 -3.81
N LYS A 152 -73.78 24.61 -3.96
CA LYS A 152 -73.08 23.33 -3.82
C LYS A 152 -72.05 23.16 -4.94
N THR A 153 -72.38 23.52 -6.18
CA THR A 153 -71.46 23.41 -7.32
C THR A 153 -70.23 24.33 -7.17
N VAL A 154 -70.43 25.56 -6.68
CA VAL A 154 -69.35 26.52 -6.42
C VAL A 154 -68.41 26.01 -5.33
N LYS A 155 -68.93 25.48 -4.21
CA LYS A 155 -68.10 24.87 -3.16
C LYS A 155 -67.28 23.68 -3.67
N VAL A 156 -67.85 22.85 -4.53
CA VAL A 156 -67.13 21.72 -5.17
C VAL A 156 -66.04 22.24 -6.11
N LYS A 157 -66.30 23.30 -6.88
CA LYS A 157 -65.30 23.97 -7.72
C LYS A 157 -64.14 24.57 -6.92
N GLU A 158 -64.43 25.27 -5.82
CA GLU A 158 -63.40 25.84 -4.94
C GLU A 158 -62.50 24.75 -4.36
N ARG A 159 -63.09 23.67 -3.84
CA ARG A 159 -62.34 22.48 -3.39
C ARG A 159 -61.51 21.86 -4.51
N GLY A 160 -62.09 21.74 -5.71
CA GLY A 160 -61.38 21.23 -6.89
C GLY A 160 -60.19 22.11 -7.29
N ASN A 161 -60.29 23.43 -7.16
CA ASN A 161 -59.19 24.35 -7.42
C ASN A 161 -58.06 24.19 -6.39
N VAL A 162 -58.39 24.03 -5.11
CA VAL A 162 -57.40 23.77 -4.05
C VAL A 162 -56.68 22.44 -4.30
N SER A 163 -57.42 21.35 -4.51
CA SER A 163 -56.83 20.04 -4.82
C SER A 163 -56.01 20.06 -6.12
N ARG A 164 -56.37 20.91 -7.09
CA ARG A 164 -55.60 21.08 -8.32
C ARG A 164 -54.30 21.84 -8.08
N ALA A 165 -54.28 22.82 -7.19
CA ALA A 165 -53.07 23.50 -6.77
C ALA A 165 -52.12 22.54 -6.02
N GLU A 166 -52.64 21.74 -5.09
CA GLU A 166 -51.88 20.69 -4.39
C GLU A 166 -51.31 19.64 -5.37
N TYR A 167 -52.11 19.19 -6.34
CA TYR A 167 -51.66 18.29 -7.39
C TYR A 167 -50.49 18.87 -8.20
N LEU A 168 -50.58 20.15 -8.58
CA LEU A 168 -49.51 20.84 -9.30
C LEU A 168 -48.25 20.98 -8.44
N ALA A 169 -48.41 21.32 -7.16
CA ALA A 169 -47.29 21.41 -6.22
C ALA A 169 -46.56 20.07 -6.10
N LYS A 170 -47.27 18.96 -5.85
CA LYS A 170 -46.64 17.62 -5.80
C LYS A 170 -46.02 17.23 -7.14
N LYS A 171 -46.58 17.65 -8.27
CA LYS A 171 -45.99 17.40 -9.60
C LYS A 171 -44.65 18.13 -9.76
N VAL A 172 -44.53 19.35 -9.25
CA VAL A 172 -43.26 20.09 -9.22
C VAL A 172 -42.26 19.41 -8.28
N GLU A 173 -42.69 18.97 -7.10
CA GLU A 173 -41.83 18.17 -6.20
C GLU A 173 -41.36 16.86 -6.85
N LEU A 174 -42.21 16.20 -7.62
CA LEU A 174 -41.83 15.00 -8.35
C LEU A 174 -40.77 15.31 -9.43
N SER A 175 -40.86 16.45 -10.12
CA SER A 175 -39.81 16.86 -11.05
C SER A 175 -38.50 17.17 -10.34
N SER A 176 -38.53 17.88 -9.21
CA SER A 176 -37.29 18.17 -8.46
C SER A 176 -36.63 16.90 -7.94
N ILE A 177 -37.39 15.94 -7.43
CA ILE A 177 -36.85 14.64 -7.00
C ILE A 177 -36.27 13.85 -8.18
N LYS A 178 -36.90 13.91 -9.37
CA LYS A 178 -36.32 13.27 -10.57
C LYS A 178 -34.97 13.88 -10.94
N GLU A 179 -34.82 15.19 -10.82
CA GLU A 179 -33.56 15.89 -11.04
C GLU A 179 -32.52 15.56 -9.97
N GLU A 180 -32.92 15.46 -8.70
CA GLU A 180 -32.03 15.01 -7.62
C GLU A 180 -31.54 13.57 -7.86
N VAL A 181 -32.45 12.68 -8.27
CA VAL A 181 -32.11 11.29 -8.63
C VAL A 181 -31.11 11.26 -9.78
N SER A 182 -31.31 12.04 -10.84
CA SER A 182 -30.37 12.05 -11.97
C SER A 182 -28.99 12.58 -11.56
N LYS A 183 -28.94 13.63 -10.72
CA LYS A 183 -27.68 14.16 -10.15
C LYS A 183 -26.95 13.11 -9.32
N VAL A 184 -27.63 12.44 -8.39
CA VAL A 184 -27.02 11.42 -7.54
C VAL A 184 -26.54 10.22 -8.37
N VAL A 185 -27.27 9.83 -9.42
CA VAL A 185 -26.83 8.77 -10.35
C VAL A 185 -25.55 9.19 -11.08
N ALA A 186 -25.47 10.42 -11.58
CA ALA A 186 -24.27 10.92 -12.23
C ALA A 186 -23.05 10.92 -11.29
N GLU A 187 -23.22 11.40 -10.05
CA GLU A 187 -22.17 11.36 -9.03
C GLU A 187 -21.73 9.93 -8.70
N LEU A 188 -22.67 8.97 -8.64
CA LEU A 188 -22.34 7.56 -8.42
C LEU A 188 -21.53 6.96 -9.58
N ASP A 189 -21.89 7.30 -10.82
CA ASP A 189 -21.15 6.86 -12.01
C ASP A 189 -19.73 7.44 -12.05
N GLU A 190 -19.56 8.71 -11.68
CA GLU A 190 -18.24 9.33 -11.53
C GLU A 190 -17.41 8.64 -10.44
N LYS A 191 -17.98 8.42 -9.25
CA LYS A 191 -17.29 7.68 -8.17
C LYS A 191 -16.94 6.26 -8.57
N LYS A 192 -17.78 5.60 -9.36
CA LYS A 192 -17.49 4.27 -9.90
C LYS A 192 -16.28 4.29 -10.83
N LYS A 193 -16.17 5.30 -11.70
CA LYS A 193 -15.00 5.51 -12.58
C LYS A 193 -13.72 5.76 -11.79
N ILE A 194 -13.78 6.62 -10.77
CA ILE A 194 -12.65 6.88 -9.87
C ILE A 194 -12.25 5.61 -9.14
N LEU A 195 -13.21 4.83 -8.65
CA LEU A 195 -12.93 3.56 -7.97
C LEU A 195 -12.26 2.54 -8.90
N THR A 196 -12.64 2.48 -10.18
CA THR A 196 -11.98 1.62 -11.16
C THR A 196 -10.55 2.07 -11.43
N SER A 197 -10.31 3.37 -11.64
CA SER A 197 -8.96 3.87 -11.90
C SER A 197 -8.01 3.66 -10.71
N LEU A 198 -8.47 3.96 -9.49
CA LEU A 198 -7.67 3.73 -8.27
C LEU A 198 -7.33 2.25 -8.07
N LYS A 199 -8.26 1.34 -8.39
CA LYS A 199 -7.99 -0.10 -8.32
C LYS A 199 -6.94 -0.54 -9.34
N GLU A 200 -7.04 -0.05 -10.58
CA GLU A 200 -6.07 -0.34 -11.63
C GLU A 200 -4.68 0.17 -11.28
N GLU A 201 -4.56 1.39 -10.76
CA GLU A 201 -3.30 1.94 -10.27
C GLU A 201 -2.73 1.10 -9.13
N ARG A 202 -3.56 0.72 -8.15
CA ARG A 202 -3.15 -0.16 -7.05
C ARG A 202 -2.63 -1.50 -7.58
N ASP A 203 -3.32 -2.09 -8.55
CA ASP A 203 -2.93 -3.38 -9.14
C ASP A 203 -1.62 -3.29 -9.93
N LYS A 204 -1.39 -2.18 -10.66
CA LYS A 204 -0.11 -1.91 -11.33
C LYS A 204 1.04 -1.81 -10.32
N LEU A 205 0.88 -0.99 -9.29
CA LEU A 205 1.90 -0.86 -8.23
C LEU A 205 2.13 -2.18 -7.48
N SER A 206 1.08 -2.99 -7.27
CA SER A 206 1.24 -4.30 -6.63
C SER A 206 2.10 -5.23 -7.48
N LYS A 207 1.89 -5.25 -8.81
CA LYS A 207 2.72 -6.03 -9.73
C LYS A 207 4.17 -5.54 -9.77
N GLU A 208 4.39 -4.23 -9.72
CA GLU A 208 5.75 -3.66 -9.63
C GLU A 208 6.45 -4.12 -8.35
N ILE A 209 5.76 -4.11 -7.21
CA ILE A 209 6.29 -4.62 -5.93
C ILE A 209 6.66 -6.11 -6.05
N ASP A 210 5.80 -6.92 -6.67
CA ASP A 210 6.06 -8.35 -6.86
C ASP A 210 7.30 -8.60 -7.73
N ASN A 211 7.49 -7.79 -8.78
CA ASN A 211 8.69 -7.87 -9.62
C ASN A 211 9.95 -7.46 -8.85
N ILE A 212 9.88 -6.37 -8.08
CA ILE A 212 11.00 -5.94 -7.22
C ILE A 212 11.34 -7.02 -6.20
N ASN A 213 10.35 -7.71 -5.61
CA ASN A 213 10.61 -8.81 -4.69
C ASN A 213 11.39 -9.95 -5.37
N LYS A 214 11.01 -10.33 -6.60
CA LYS A 214 11.74 -11.35 -7.37
C LYS A 214 13.18 -10.92 -7.66
N GLU A 215 13.39 -9.69 -8.12
CA GLU A 215 14.74 -9.14 -8.36
C GLU A 215 15.57 -9.12 -7.08
N MET A 216 14.97 -8.75 -5.94
CA MET A 216 15.64 -8.77 -4.64
C MET A 216 16.02 -10.20 -4.21
N ASP A 217 15.15 -11.19 -4.43
CA ASP A 217 15.43 -12.59 -4.11
C ASP A 217 16.58 -13.16 -4.96
N GLU A 218 16.61 -12.81 -6.25
CA GLU A 218 17.73 -13.15 -7.15
C GLU A 218 19.04 -12.51 -6.69
N LEU A 219 19.03 -11.21 -6.39
CA LEU A 219 20.19 -10.51 -5.87
C LEU A 219 20.68 -11.10 -4.55
N SER A 220 19.77 -11.47 -3.64
CA SER A 220 20.12 -12.12 -2.38
C SER A 220 20.87 -13.43 -2.63
N LYS A 221 20.38 -14.27 -3.54
CA LYS A 221 21.05 -15.52 -3.92
C LYS A 221 22.45 -15.26 -4.51
N SER A 222 22.59 -14.28 -5.39
CA SER A 222 23.91 -13.91 -5.95
C SER A 222 24.87 -13.39 -4.88
N ILE A 223 24.38 -12.59 -3.92
CA ILE A 223 25.19 -12.10 -2.79
C ILE A 223 25.66 -13.27 -1.91
N ASP A 224 24.79 -14.24 -1.66
CA ASP A 224 25.11 -15.44 -0.87
C ASP A 224 26.13 -16.33 -1.60
N GLN A 225 26.01 -16.50 -2.92
CA GLN A 225 27.00 -17.21 -3.74
C GLN A 225 28.37 -16.54 -3.69
N ILE A 226 28.44 -15.21 -3.87
CA ILE A 226 29.72 -14.48 -3.78
C ILE A 226 30.29 -14.59 -2.36
N LYS A 227 29.45 -14.59 -1.33
CA LYS A 227 29.89 -14.80 0.06
C LYS A 227 30.52 -16.19 0.25
N GLN A 228 29.94 -17.23 -0.34
CA GLN A 228 30.53 -18.58 -0.33
C GLN A 228 31.87 -18.63 -1.07
N GLN A 229 31.93 -18.08 -2.28
CA GLN A 229 33.18 -17.99 -3.06
C GLN A 229 34.28 -17.21 -2.31
N LEU A 230 33.92 -16.10 -1.66
CA LEU A 230 34.87 -15.34 -0.83
C LEU A 230 35.42 -16.21 0.31
N ASN A 231 34.57 -16.96 1.00
CA ASN A 231 35.02 -17.85 2.09
C ASN A 231 35.96 -18.94 1.57
N GLU A 232 35.65 -19.56 0.43
CA GLU A 232 36.52 -20.56 -0.21
C GLU A 232 37.89 -19.95 -0.54
N LYS A 233 37.90 -18.77 -1.18
CA LYS A 233 39.14 -18.07 -1.55
C LYS A 233 39.96 -17.63 -0.32
N TYR A 234 39.30 -17.23 0.77
CA TYR A 234 40.00 -16.96 2.03
C TYR A 234 40.60 -18.21 2.66
N ASN A 235 39.92 -19.35 2.61
CA ASN A 235 40.46 -20.62 3.10
C ASN A 235 41.66 -21.06 2.26
N GLU A 236 41.58 -20.92 0.93
CA GLU A 236 42.70 -21.17 0.02
C GLU A 236 43.89 -20.26 0.38
N LEU A 237 43.66 -18.95 0.53
CA LEU A 237 44.69 -17.99 0.90
C LEU A 237 45.34 -18.33 2.25
N SER A 238 44.54 -18.69 3.26
CA SER A 238 45.05 -19.15 4.56
C SER A 238 45.93 -20.39 4.43
N SER A 239 45.55 -21.34 3.58
CA SER A 239 46.35 -22.55 3.34
C SER A 239 47.71 -22.23 2.69
N TYR A 240 47.76 -21.24 1.80
CA TYR A 240 49.01 -20.77 1.20
C TYR A 240 49.85 -19.92 2.18
N ASP A 241 49.21 -19.16 3.05
CA ASP A 241 49.87 -18.44 4.14
C ASP A 241 50.54 -19.45 5.11
N ASP A 242 49.85 -20.54 5.46
CA ASP A 242 50.40 -21.63 6.29
C ASP A 242 51.57 -22.35 5.61
N LYS A 243 51.46 -22.64 4.30
CA LYS A 243 52.57 -23.23 3.51
C LYS A 243 53.79 -22.32 3.52
N THR A 244 53.58 -21.02 3.30
CA THR A 244 54.66 -20.02 3.33
C THR A 244 55.33 -19.99 4.70
N ARG A 245 54.54 -20.03 5.78
CA ARG A 245 55.06 -20.08 7.16
C ARG A 245 55.90 -21.33 7.41
N ARG A 246 55.45 -22.50 6.96
CA ARG A 246 56.19 -23.77 7.11
C ARG A 246 57.52 -23.75 6.35
N ILE A 247 57.53 -23.25 5.11
CA ILE A 247 58.77 -23.13 4.30
C ILE A 247 59.75 -22.18 4.98
N ALA A 248 59.26 -21.06 5.53
CA ALA A 248 60.09 -20.11 6.27
C ALA A 248 60.66 -20.72 7.57
N GLU A 249 59.87 -21.50 8.30
CA GLU A 249 60.31 -22.22 9.51
C GLU A 249 61.34 -23.31 9.18
N GLN A 250 61.11 -24.09 8.11
CA GLN A 250 62.06 -25.09 7.60
C GLN A 250 63.37 -24.45 7.17
N SER A 251 63.32 -23.37 6.40
CA SER A 251 64.52 -22.63 5.96
C SER A 251 65.31 -22.04 7.13
N ARG A 252 64.62 -21.59 8.19
CA ARG A 252 65.26 -21.15 9.45
C ARG A 252 65.91 -22.30 10.22
N GLN A 253 65.26 -23.46 10.28
CA GLN A 253 65.83 -24.66 10.91
C GLN A 253 67.04 -25.17 10.14
N GLU A 254 66.95 -25.28 8.81
CA GLU A 254 68.07 -25.69 7.95
C GLU A 254 69.26 -24.74 8.07
N SER A 255 69.02 -23.43 8.09
CA SER A 255 70.11 -22.46 8.28
C SER A 255 70.75 -22.55 9.66
N MET A 256 69.95 -22.73 10.73
CA MET A 256 70.49 -22.98 12.08
C MET A 256 71.28 -24.28 12.18
N GLN A 257 70.79 -25.36 11.55
CA GLN A 257 71.50 -26.64 11.48
C GLN A 257 72.84 -26.50 10.76
N ARG A 258 72.85 -25.84 9.58
CA ARG A 258 74.09 -25.58 8.84
C ARG A 258 75.07 -24.72 9.62
N ILE A 259 74.61 -23.71 10.36
CA ILE A 259 75.48 -22.91 11.23
C ILE A 259 76.07 -23.79 12.33
N GLY A 260 75.25 -24.61 13.01
CA GLY A 260 75.73 -25.53 14.04
C GLY A 260 76.67 -26.62 13.51
N GLU A 261 76.44 -27.14 12.30
CA GLU A 261 77.33 -28.09 11.62
C GLU A 261 78.65 -27.43 11.24
N ASN A 262 78.61 -26.23 10.65
CA ASN A 262 79.82 -25.47 10.34
C ASN A 262 80.62 -25.13 11.61
N GLU A 263 79.96 -24.75 12.71
CA GLU A 263 80.60 -24.52 14.00
C GLU A 263 81.27 -25.80 14.54
N LYS A 264 80.60 -26.95 14.45
CA LYS A 264 81.17 -28.26 14.82
C LYS A 264 82.36 -28.63 13.93
N GLU A 265 82.27 -28.44 12.62
CA GLU A 265 83.38 -28.70 11.70
C GLU A 265 84.59 -27.81 11.99
N ILE A 266 84.37 -26.53 12.29
CA ILE A 266 85.43 -25.61 12.68
C ILE A 266 86.07 -26.05 14.01
N LEU A 267 85.27 -26.47 14.98
CA LEU A 267 85.75 -27.01 16.25
C LEU A 267 86.53 -28.32 16.06
N GLU A 268 86.08 -29.24 15.20
CA GLU A 268 86.79 -30.48 14.90
C GLU A 268 88.12 -30.24 14.18
N LYS A 269 88.16 -29.32 13.21
CA LYS A 269 89.42 -28.91 12.56
C LYS A 269 90.39 -28.33 13.58
N LYS A 270 89.91 -27.43 14.44
CA LYS A 270 90.71 -26.89 15.56
C LYS A 270 91.19 -27.97 16.51
N ARG A 271 90.36 -28.97 16.85
CA ARG A 271 90.77 -30.12 17.68
C ARG A 271 91.87 -30.95 17.01
N LYS A 272 91.73 -31.27 15.72
CA LYS A 272 92.74 -32.02 14.96
C LYS A 272 94.08 -31.27 14.90
N ASP A 273 94.06 -29.96 14.66
CA ASP A 273 95.27 -29.13 14.65
C ASP A 273 95.98 -29.13 16.02
N VAL A 274 95.21 -29.11 17.12
CA VAL A 274 95.74 -29.17 18.48
C VAL A 274 96.29 -30.58 18.82
N GLU A 275 95.63 -31.66 18.38
CA GLU A 275 96.14 -33.03 18.51
C GLU A 275 97.46 -33.24 17.75
N GLU A 276 97.59 -32.67 16.55
CA GLU A 276 98.83 -32.73 15.79
C GLU A 276 99.97 -31.95 16.47
N LYS A 277 99.69 -30.78 17.06
CA LYS A 277 100.64 -30.04 17.90
C LYS A 277 101.06 -30.83 19.15
N LEU A 278 100.13 -31.56 19.77
CA LEU A 278 100.40 -32.45 20.92
C LEU A 278 101.31 -33.61 20.51
N LYS A 279 101.04 -34.27 19.36
CA LYS A 279 101.89 -35.34 18.79
C LYS A 279 103.31 -34.85 18.47
N GLN A 280 103.45 -33.58 18.07
CA GLN A 280 104.75 -32.94 17.83
C GLN A 280 105.47 -32.46 19.10
N LYS A 281 104.98 -32.76 20.31
CA LYS A 281 105.55 -32.37 21.63
C LYS A 281 105.77 -30.85 21.81
N LYS A 282 105.00 -30.01 21.11
CA LYS A 282 105.04 -28.55 21.29
C LYS A 282 104.20 -28.15 22.51
N ARG A 283 104.58 -27.09 23.23
CA ARG A 283 103.79 -26.56 24.36
C ARG A 283 102.44 -26.06 23.85
N LEU A 284 101.34 -26.54 24.43
CA LEU A 284 99.99 -26.03 24.17
C LEU A 284 99.70 -24.79 25.02
N THR A 285 98.95 -23.85 24.46
CA THR A 285 98.37 -22.72 25.21
C THR A 285 97.14 -23.15 26.02
N PHE A 286 96.76 -22.34 27.01
CA PHE A 286 95.63 -22.65 27.91
C PHE A 286 94.30 -22.83 27.17
N GLU A 287 94.07 -22.02 26.12
CA GLU A 287 92.88 -22.12 25.26
C GLU A 287 92.89 -23.39 24.38
N GLU A 288 94.07 -23.83 23.91
CA GLU A 288 94.23 -25.06 23.12
C GLU A 288 94.01 -26.33 23.99
N LEU A 289 94.46 -26.30 25.26
CA LEU A 289 94.13 -27.34 26.25
C LEU A 289 92.63 -27.40 26.54
N TYR A 290 91.96 -26.24 26.60
CA TYR A 290 90.51 -26.16 26.78
C TYR A 290 89.73 -26.70 25.57
N ILE A 291 90.21 -26.52 24.35
CA ILE A 291 89.58 -27.09 23.14
C ILE A 291 89.69 -28.62 23.10
N LEU A 292 90.80 -29.18 23.61
CA LEU A 292 91.08 -30.61 23.63
C LEU A 292 90.36 -31.36 24.76
N TYR A 293 90.27 -30.76 25.96
CA TYR A 293 89.70 -31.38 27.16
C TYR A 293 88.37 -30.77 27.64
N GLY A 294 87.95 -29.63 27.09
CA GLY A 294 86.73 -28.91 27.48
C GLY A 294 85.45 -29.47 26.85
N ASP A 295 85.26 -30.78 26.95
CA ASP A 295 83.96 -31.46 26.86
C ASP A 295 83.93 -32.66 27.82
N VAL A 296 84.14 -32.38 29.10
CA VAL A 296 83.61 -33.22 30.19
C VAL A 296 82.79 -32.26 31.06
N ASP A 297 81.48 -32.51 31.16
CA ASP A 297 80.50 -31.79 32.00
C ASP A 297 79.78 -30.57 31.42
N ARG A 298 78.99 -30.79 30.36
CA ARG A 298 77.69 -30.09 30.19
C ARG A 298 76.49 -31.04 30.23
N ASN A 299 76.62 -32.19 30.90
CA ASN A 299 75.55 -33.19 31.03
C ASN A 299 75.16 -33.55 32.47
N ASN A 300 75.45 -32.68 33.45
CA ASN A 300 74.93 -32.84 34.82
C ASN A 300 74.34 -31.51 35.34
N GLY A 301 73.28 -31.07 34.69
CA GLY A 301 72.30 -30.14 35.24
C GLY A 301 71.07 -30.89 35.75
N LYS A 302 71.24 -31.92 36.59
CA LYS A 302 70.15 -32.43 37.43
C LYS A 302 69.85 -31.35 38.47
N ASN A 303 68.94 -30.44 38.17
CA ASN A 303 68.22 -29.72 39.20
C ASN A 303 67.31 -30.71 39.91
N ASN A 304 67.85 -31.26 41.00
CA ASN A 304 67.05 -31.72 42.13
C ASN A 304 66.27 -30.52 42.67
N SER A 305 64.97 -30.48 42.40
CA SER A 305 64.00 -29.72 43.17
C SER A 305 62.88 -30.67 43.60
N ASN A 306 63.15 -31.45 44.65
CA ASN A 306 62.28 -31.57 45.83
C ASN A 306 62.74 -32.69 46.76
N LEU A 307 63.31 -32.28 47.89
CA LEU A 307 63.43 -33.08 49.12
C LEU A 307 63.36 -32.11 50.32
N HIS A 308 62.22 -31.43 50.44
CA HIS A 308 61.35 -31.39 51.62
C HIS A 308 60.27 -30.32 51.48
#